data_AF-A0AA38G6E3-F1
#
_entry.id   AF-A0AA38G6E3-F1
#
_cell.length_a   1.000
_cell.length_b   1.000
_cell.length_c   1.000
_cell.angle_alpha   90.00
_cell.angle_beta   90.00
_cell.angle_gamma   90.00
#
_symmetry.space_group_name_H-M   'P 1'
#
loop_
_entity.id
_entity.type
_entity.pdbx_description
1 polymer ?
#
loop_
_entity_poly.entity_id
_entity_poly.type
_entity_poly.pdbx_seq_one_letter_code
_entity_poly.pdbx_strand_id
1 'polypeptide(L)' 'EGVVPEGMKTLEKKQLAIRAAPYLLINRDLYKLGWEEVLCRCVLEHERLAIMEQAHEGSVGGNYAGDATT' A
#
# COMPACT_ATOMS: atom_id res chain seq x y z
N GLU A 1 4.79 16.49 -9.35
CA GLU A 1 4.67 15.69 -10.57
C GLU A 1 5.57 14.45 -10.49
N GLY A 2 5.07 13.28 -10.90
CA GLY A 2 5.86 12.04 -10.97
C GLY A 2 6.67 11.97 -12.27
N VAL A 3 7.89 11.45 -12.21
CA VAL A 3 8.76 11.31 -13.40
C VAL A 3 8.71 9.86 -13.89
N VAL A 4 8.45 9.67 -15.18
CA VAL A 4 8.53 8.35 -15.81
C VAL A 4 10.00 8.05 -16.14
N PRO A 5 10.54 6.88 -15.76
CA PRO A 5 11.93 6.51 -16.07
C PRO A 5 12.25 6.60 -17.58
N GLU A 6 13.46 7.07 -17.89
CA GLU A 6 13.97 7.09 -19.26
C GLU A 6 14.09 5.67 -19.85
N GLY A 7 13.86 5.54 -21.16
CA GLY A 7 13.93 4.25 -21.86
C GLY A 7 12.68 3.37 -21.75
N MET A 8 11.67 3.75 -20.96
CA MET A 8 10.42 2.99 -20.84
C MET A 8 9.59 3.03 -22.13
N LYS A 9 9.19 1.86 -22.65
CA LYS A 9 8.34 1.72 -23.84
C LYS A 9 6.92 2.18 -23.54
N THR A 10 6.17 2.56 -24.58
CA THR A 10 4.78 3.04 -24.45
C THR A 10 3.87 2.06 -23.68
N LEU A 11 4.02 0.76 -23.93
CA LEU A 11 3.25 -0.27 -23.22
C LEU A 11 3.58 -0.32 -21.73
N GLU A 12 4.86 -0.22 -21.38
CA GLU A 12 5.33 -0.23 -19.99
C GLU A 12 4.82 1.01 -19.23
N LYS A 13 4.81 2.18 -19.90
CA LYS A 13 4.21 3.40 -19.35
C LYS A 13 2.72 3.23 -19.04
N LYS A 14 1.98 2.62 -19.99
CA LYS A 14 0.54 2.33 -19.79
C LYS A 14 0.33 1.36 -18.64
N GLN A 15 1.11 0.29 -18.58
CA GLN A 15 1.04 -0.70 -17.50
C GLN A 15 1.37 -0.07 -16.14
N LEU A 16 2.38 0.80 -16.09
CA LEU A 16 2.74 1.54 -14.88
C LEU A 16 1.58 2.44 -14.43
N ALA A 17 0.98 3.22 -15.34
CA ALA A 17 -0.16 4.08 -15.01
C ALA A 17 -1.35 3.27 -14.47
N ILE A 18 -1.66 2.11 -15.08
CA ILE A 18 -2.71 1.21 -14.59
C ILE A 18 -2.39 0.69 -13.18
N ARG A 19 -1.14 0.27 -12.93
CA ARG A 19 -0.71 -0.23 -11.62
C ARG A 19 -0.64 0.86 -10.55
N ALA A 20 -0.34 2.09 -10.95
CA ALA A 20 -0.24 3.25 -10.08
C ALA A 20 -1.59 3.93 -9.81
N ALA A 21 -2.63 3.62 -10.60
CA ALA A 21 -3.96 4.21 -10.48
C ALA A 21 -4.57 4.22 -9.06
N PRO A 22 -4.40 3.17 -8.21
CA PRO A 22 -4.98 3.21 -6.86
C PRO A 22 -4.10 3.96 -5.84
N TYR A 23 -2.97 4.55 -6.24
CA TYR A 23 -2.04 5.20 -5.31
C TYR A 23 -2.15 6.72 -5.33
N LEU A 24 -2.04 7.32 -4.15
CA LEU A 24 -2.07 8.76 -3.94
C LEU A 24 -0.85 9.21 -3.15
N LEU A 25 -0.22 10.32 -3.56
CA LEU A 25 0.86 10.94 -2.81
C LEU A 25 0.29 12.10 -1.99
N ILE A 26 0.29 11.97 -0.66
CA ILE A 26 -0.23 12.98 0.27
C ILE A 26 0.89 13.34 1.24
N ASN A 27 1.29 14.62 1.30
CA ASN A 27 2.33 15.10 2.21
C ASN A 27 3.66 14.30 2.18
N ARG A 28 4.04 13.78 1.01
CA ARG A 28 5.21 12.90 0.75
C ARG A 28 5.05 11.43 1.13
N ASP A 29 3.95 11.06 1.74
CA ASP A 29 3.61 9.67 2.00
C ASP A 29 2.77 9.10 0.84
N LEU A 30 3.09 7.86 0.47
CA LEU A 30 2.32 7.13 -0.53
C LEU A 30 1.17 6.40 0.16
N TYR A 31 -0.04 6.55 -0.33
CA TYR A 31 -1.24 5.86 0.13
C TYR A 31 -1.80 4.98 -0.98
N LYS A 32 -2.38 3.85 -0.63
CA LYS A 32 -3.14 2.99 -1.53
C LYS A 32 -4.61 3.07 -1.15
N LEU A 33 -5.46 3.37 -2.12
CA LEU A 33 -6.90 3.30 -1.98
C LEU A 33 -7.33 1.84 -1.87
N GLY A 34 -7.91 1.49 -0.72
CA GLY A 34 -8.48 0.19 -0.43
C GLY A 34 -9.87 0.00 -1.03
N TRP A 35 -10.46 -1.16 -0.76
CA TRP A 35 -11.78 -1.54 -1.26
C TRP A 35 -12.91 -0.63 -0.75
N GLU A 36 -12.87 -0.26 0.54
CA GLU A 36 -13.88 0.59 1.18
C GLU A 36 -13.53 2.08 1.12
N GLU A 37 -12.78 2.50 0.09
CA GLU A 37 -12.26 3.87 -0.04
C GLU A 37 -11.35 4.32 1.13
N VAL A 38 -10.93 3.38 1.98
CA VAL A 38 -9.96 3.60 3.05
C VAL A 38 -8.57 3.77 2.46
N LEU A 39 -7.89 4.86 2.83
CA LEU A 39 -6.50 5.11 2.43
C LEU A 39 -5.53 4.43 3.40
N CYS A 40 -4.79 3.44 2.91
CA CYS A 40 -3.73 2.78 3.66
C CYS A 40 -2.37 3.37 3.29
N ARG A 41 -1.63 3.89 4.28
CA ARG A 41 -0.24 4.36 4.06
C ARG A 41 0.63 3.18 3.65
N CYS A 42 1.38 3.35 2.55
CA CYS A 42 2.37 2.40 2.11
C CYS A 42 3.57 2.48 3.05
N VAL A 43 3.78 1.40 3.79
CA VAL A 43 4.86 1.28 4.75
C VAL A 43 6.19 1.13 4.03
N LEU A 44 7.18 1.94 4.39
CA LEU A 44 8.53 1.81 3.85
C LEU A 44 9.21 0.56 4.42
N GLU A 45 10.16 -0.03 3.68
CA GLU A 45 10.79 -1.29 4.08
C GLU A 45 11.43 -1.23 5.48
N HIS A 46 12.03 -0.09 5.83
CA HIS A 46 12.64 0.13 7.14
C HIS A 46 11.61 0.30 8.28
N GLU A 47 10.40 0.77 7.97
CA GLU A 47 9.30 0.90 8.94
C GLU A 47 8.57 -0.43 9.15
N ARG A 48 8.65 -1.35 8.18
CA ARG A 48 7.90 -2.62 8.17
C ARG A 48 8.14 -3.45 9.42
N LEU A 49 9.39 -3.63 9.82
CA LEU A 49 9.75 -4.44 10.99
C LEU A 49 9.24 -3.81 12.28
N ALA A 50 9.46 -2.51 12.46
CA ALA A 50 8.99 -1.78 13.63
C ALA A 50 7.45 -1.80 13.77
N ILE A 51 6.73 -1.67 12.65
CA ILE A 51 5.26 -1.75 12.63
C ILE A 51 4.79 -3.17 12.95
N MET A 52 5.47 -4.21 12.43
CA MET A 52 5.16 -5.60 12.78
C MET A 52 5.37 -5.88 14.27
N GLU A 53 6.49 -5.41 14.83
CA GLU A 53 6.80 -5.55 16.26
C GLU A 53 5.75 -4.84 17.11
N GLN A 54 5.41 -3.59 16.80
CA GLN A 54 4.36 -2.84 17.49
C GLN A 54 2.98 -3.51 17.38
N ALA A 55 2.63 -4.09 16.23
CA ALA A 55 1.38 -4.81 16.06
C ALA A 55 1.35 -6.14 16.82
N HIS A 56 2.50 -6.77 17.02
CA HIS A 56 2.64 -7.99 17.80
C HIS A 56 2.61 -7.72 19.31
N GLU A 57 3.18 -6.60 19.74
CA GLU A 57 3.21 -6.16 21.15
C GLU A 57 1.94 -5.41 21.59
N GLY A 58 1.19 -4.85 20.63
CA GLY A 58 -0.08 -4.18 20.86
C GLY A 58 -1.21 -5.15 21.20
N SER A 59 -2.02 -4.82 22.20
CA SER A 59 -3.27 -5.52 22.50
C SER A 59 -4.13 -5.65 21.24
N VAL A 60 -4.43 -6.89 20.85
CA VAL A 60 -5.18 -7.26 19.65
C VAL A 60 -6.57 -6.60 19.68
N GLY A 61 -6.69 -5.45 19.02
CA GLY A 61 -7.96 -4.79 18.74
C GLY A 61 -8.65 -5.41 17.53
N GLY A 62 -9.36 -6.53 17.73
CA GLY A 62 -10.59 -6.85 16.99
C GLY A 62 -10.51 -7.61 15.64
N ASN A 63 -11.09 -8.81 15.66
CA ASN A 63 -11.77 -9.57 14.58
C ASN A 63 -11.02 -9.86 13.27
N TYR A 64 -10.14 -10.87 13.31
CA TYR A 64 -10.01 -11.80 12.17
C TYR A 64 -11.14 -12.83 12.23
N ALA A 65 -12.33 -12.45 11.77
CA ALA A 65 -13.37 -13.43 11.43
C ALA A 65 -13.03 -14.06 10.06
N GLY A 66 -11.95 -14.84 10.02
CA GLY A 66 -11.76 -15.83 8.97
C GLY A 66 -12.60 -17.02 9.35
N ASP A 67 -13.79 -17.14 8.76
CA ASP A 67 -14.67 -18.29 8.93
C ASP A 67 -13.90 -19.53 8.43
N ALA A 68 -13.35 -20.30 9.37
CA ALA A 68 -12.71 -21.56 9.08
C ALA A 68 -13.82 -22.59 8.91
N THR A 69 -14.16 -22.89 7.67
CA THR A 69 -15.05 -24.01 7.33
C THR A 69 -14.49 -25.29 7.94
N THR A 70 -15.21 -25.86 8.89
CA THR A 70 -14.94 -27.19 9.46
C THR A 70 -15.55 -28.28 8.58
#